data_AF-L9WLK9-F1
#
_entry.id   AF-L9WLK9-F1
#
_cell.length_a   1.000
_cell.length_b   1.000
_cell.length_c   1.000
_cell.angle_alpha   90.00
_cell.angle_beta   90.00
_cell.angle_gamma   90.00
#
_symmetry.space_group_name_H-M   'P 1'
#
loop_
_entity.id
_entity.type
_entity.pdbx_description
1 polymer ?
#
loop_
_entity_poly.entity_id
_entity_poly.type
_entity_poly.pdbx_seq_one_letter_code
_entity_poly.pdbx_strand_id
1 'polypeptide(L)'
;MAIGKYRDEPTEMDEYEEEIAAAQYPEGGLVVGIGAGIAVAMVTLEALLVLTPFLGGLVGYALGRRLRRQRVDRAERRLTDGGSERRD
;
A
#
# COMPACT_ATOMS: atom_id res chain seq x y z
N MET A 1 -9.52 26.63 -47.04
CA MET A 1 -9.72 26.22 -45.64
C MET A 1 -9.54 27.48 -44.81
N ALA A 2 -10.63 28.19 -44.50
CA ALA A 2 -10.53 29.34 -43.61
C ALA A 2 -10.31 28.76 -42.21
N ILE A 3 -9.07 28.79 -41.73
CA ILE A 3 -8.77 28.43 -40.34
C ILE A 3 -9.43 29.53 -39.52
N GLY A 4 -10.62 29.24 -39.01
CA GLY A 4 -11.34 30.10 -38.08
C GLY A 4 -10.41 30.38 -36.91
N LYS A 5 -10.40 31.62 -36.45
CA LYS A 5 -9.65 32.04 -35.27
C LYS A 5 -10.12 31.17 -34.11
N TYR A 6 -9.26 30.28 -33.59
CA TYR A 6 -9.56 29.52 -32.38
C TYR A 6 -9.95 30.50 -31.27
N ARG A 7 -11.03 30.19 -30.57
CA ARG A 7 -11.51 31.00 -29.45
C ARG A 7 -10.69 30.63 -28.22
N ASP A 8 -10.25 31.66 -27.49
CA ASP A 8 -9.40 31.50 -26.31
C ASP A 8 -10.23 31.50 -24.99
N GLU A 9 -11.50 31.94 -25.05
CA GLU A 9 -12.40 31.93 -23.89
C GLU A 9 -13.15 30.59 -23.80
N PRO A 10 -12.97 29.81 -22.71
CA PRO A 10 -13.59 28.48 -22.57
C PRO A 10 -15.11 28.49 -22.70
N THR A 11 -15.76 29.57 -22.28
CA THR A 11 -17.23 29.73 -22.36
C THR A 11 -17.75 29.96 -23.77
N GLU A 12 -16.86 30.28 -24.70
CA GLU A 12 -17.19 30.51 -26.11
C GLU A 12 -16.76 29.35 -27.02
N MET A 13 -16.07 28.33 -26.47
CA MET A 13 -15.55 27.19 -27.22
C MET A 13 -16.66 26.18 -27.54
N ASP A 14 -16.61 25.66 -28.77
CA ASP A 14 -17.41 24.49 -29.13
C ASP A 14 -16.80 23.22 -28.51
N GLU A 15 -17.61 22.17 -28.33
CA GLU A 15 -17.20 20.92 -27.64
C GLU A 15 -15.93 20.28 -28.23
N TYR A 16 -15.73 20.39 -29.55
CA TYR A 16 -14.51 19.95 -30.23
C TYR A 16 -13.29 20.85 -29.96
N GLU A 17 -13.49 22.16 -29.81
CA GLU A 17 -12.40 23.09 -29.48
C GLU A 17 -11.95 22.87 -28.04
N GLU A 18 -12.89 22.62 -27.13
CA GLU A 18 -12.61 22.29 -25.72
C GLU A 18 -11.81 20.99 -25.59
N GLU A 19 -12.19 19.93 -26.32
CA GLU A 19 -11.45 18.65 -26.31
C GLU A 19 -10.01 18.82 -26.81
N ILE A 20 -9.81 19.60 -27.88
CA ILE A 20 -8.48 19.90 -28.43
C ILE A 20 -7.66 20.73 -27.45
N ALA A 21 -8.26 21.72 -26.79
CA ALA A 21 -7.58 22.54 -25.80
C ALA A 21 -7.21 21.75 -24.54
N ALA A 22 -8.10 20.88 -24.05
CA ALA A 22 -7.83 19.99 -22.93
C ALA A 22 -6.68 19.03 -23.22
N ALA A 23 -6.55 18.55 -24.46
CA ALA A 23 -5.42 17.72 -24.89
C ALA A 23 -4.09 18.50 -24.97
N GLN A 24 -4.14 19.81 -25.25
CA GLN A 24 -2.96 20.68 -25.33
C GLN A 24 -2.49 21.21 -23.97
N TYR A 25 -3.39 21.35 -23.00
CA TYR A 25 -3.12 21.87 -21.66
C TYR A 25 -3.37 20.80 -20.58
N PRO A 26 -2.47 19.80 -20.45
CA PRO A 26 -2.63 18.68 -19.53
C PRO A 26 -2.41 19.05 -18.05
N GLU A 27 -2.08 20.31 -17.74
CA GLU A 27 -1.76 20.76 -16.39
C GLU A 27 -2.92 20.52 -15.41
N GLY A 28 -4.17 20.60 -15.89
CA GLY A 28 -5.36 20.26 -15.11
C GLY A 28 -5.35 18.82 -14.60
N GLY A 29 -4.89 17.88 -15.43
CA GLY A 29 -4.75 16.47 -15.04
C GLY A 29 -3.68 16.25 -13.96
N LEU A 30 -2.58 17.00 -14.02
CA LEU A 30 -1.53 16.97 -13.00
C LEU A 30 -2.07 17.44 -11.63
N VAL A 31 -2.78 18.57 -11.59
CA VAL A 31 -3.35 19.14 -10.36
C VAL A 31 -4.36 18.18 -9.74
N VAL A 32 -5.24 17.61 -10.55
CA VAL A 32 -6.22 16.60 -10.11
C VAL A 32 -5.51 15.35 -9.58
N GLY A 33 -4.50 14.86 -10.28
CA GLY A 33 -3.72 13.70 -9.87
C GLY A 33 -3.01 13.90 -8.52
N ILE A 34 -2.37 15.05 -8.32
CA ILE A 34 -1.72 15.41 -7.04
C ILE A 34 -2.76 15.49 -5.92
N GLY A 35 -3.88 16.20 -6.15
CA GLY A 35 -4.95 16.32 -5.16
C GLY A 35 -5.55 14.97 -4.76
N ALA A 36 -5.81 14.10 -5.73
CA ALA A 36 -6.31 12.75 -5.50
C ALA A 36 -5.29 11.90 -4.71
N GLY A 37 -4.01 11.97 -5.07
CA GLY A 37 -2.95 11.26 -4.35
C GLY A 37 -2.86 11.65 -2.88
N ILE A 38 -2.95 12.95 -2.57
CA ILE A 38 -2.97 13.47 -1.20
C ILE A 38 -4.21 12.97 -0.45
N ALA A 39 -5.39 13.07 -1.06
CA ALA A 39 -6.63 12.63 -0.43
C ALA A 39 -6.62 11.13 -0.09
N VAL A 40 -6.14 10.29 -1.03
CA VAL A 40 -5.97 8.86 -0.79
C VAL A 40 -4.99 8.60 0.35
N ALA A 41 -3.84 9.28 0.36
CA ALA A 41 -2.87 9.14 1.44
C ALA A 41 -3.47 9.51 2.80
N MET A 42 -4.19 10.63 2.91
CA MET A 42 -4.81 11.07 4.16
C MET A 42 -5.82 10.05 4.69
N VAL A 43 -6.68 9.51 3.83
CA VAL A 43 -7.71 8.54 4.24
C VAL A 43 -7.09 7.18 4.61
N THR A 44 -6.04 6.77 3.89
CA THR A 44 -5.42 5.45 4.12
C THR A 44 -4.43 5.44 5.29
N LEU A 45 -3.82 6.58 5.63
CA LEU A 45 -2.82 6.68 6.70
C LEU A 45 -3.39 6.29 8.06
N GLU A 46 -4.59 6.76 8.40
CA GLU A 46 -5.24 6.44 9.68
C GLU A 46 -5.52 4.95 9.80
N ALA A 47 -6.08 4.34 8.74
CA ALA A 47 -6.31 2.90 8.68
C ALA A 47 -4.99 2.11 8.83
N LEU A 48 -3.92 2.57 8.17
CA LEU A 48 -2.62 1.92 8.26
C LEU A 48 -2.03 2.02 9.66
N LEU A 49 -2.09 3.19 10.30
CA LEU A 49 -1.61 3.39 11.67
C LEU A 49 -2.36 2.54 12.69
N VAL A 50 -3.66 2.33 12.50
CA VAL A 50 -4.46 1.47 13.36
C VAL A 50 -4.17 0.00 13.08
N LEU A 51 -4.14 -0.44 11.83
CA LEU A 51 -4.02 -1.86 11.47
C LEU A 51 -2.60 -2.43 11.64
N THR A 52 -1.58 -1.61 11.41
CA THR A 52 -0.17 -2.03 11.50
C THR A 52 0.21 -2.65 12.84
N PRO A 53 -0.10 -2.07 14.02
CA PRO A 53 0.23 -2.69 15.31
C PRO A 53 -0.51 -4.02 15.54
N PHE A 54 -1.76 -4.17 15.07
CA PHE A 54 -2.46 -5.46 15.19
C PHE A 54 -1.82 -6.54 14.31
N LEU A 55 -1.51 -6.21 13.06
CA LEU A 55 -0.82 -7.13 12.15
C LEU A 55 0.57 -7.49 12.68
N GLY A 56 1.33 -6.49 13.14
CA GLY A 56 2.64 -6.68 13.76
C GLY A 56 2.56 -7.58 15.00
N GLY A 57 1.57 -7.36 15.87
CA GLY A 57 1.34 -8.18 17.05
C GLY A 57 0.99 -9.63 16.71
N LEU A 58 0.11 -9.84 15.72
CA LEU A 58 -0.30 -11.18 15.28
C LEU A 58 0.88 -11.95 14.66
N VAL A 59 1.63 -11.29 13.77
CA VAL A 59 2.82 -11.86 13.12
C VAL A 59 3.89 -12.16 14.16
N GLY A 60 4.17 -11.22 15.07
CA GLY A 60 5.12 -11.39 16.15
C GLY A 60 4.76 -12.55 17.08
N TYR A 61 3.48 -12.68 17.45
CA TYR A 61 2.98 -13.80 18.25
C TYR A 61 3.15 -15.14 17.53
N ALA A 62 2.77 -15.22 16.25
CA ALA A 62 2.88 -16.45 15.47
C ALA A 62 4.34 -16.91 15.35
N LEU A 63 5.26 -15.98 15.07
CA LEU A 63 6.71 -16.24 15.03
C LEU A 63 7.24 -16.68 16.40
N GLY A 64 6.89 -15.96 17.47
CA GLY A 64 7.29 -16.31 18.83
C GLY A 64 6.78 -17.69 19.25
N ARG A 65 5.53 -18.03 18.92
CA ARG A 65 4.94 -19.33 19.19
C ARG A 65 5.68 -20.45 18.46
N ARG A 66 6.05 -20.24 17.20
CA ARG A 66 6.83 -21.20 16.41
C ARG A 66 8.21 -21.42 17.00
N LEU A 67 8.92 -20.35 17.37
CA LEU A 67 10.24 -20.44 18.00
C LEU A 67 10.18 -21.13 19.35
N ARG A 68 9.13 -20.86 20.16
CA ARG A 68 8.92 -21.52 21.44
C ARG A 68 8.74 -23.03 21.27
N ARG A 69 7.91 -23.48 20.31
CA ARG A 69 7.73 -24.91 20.00
C ARG A 69 9.06 -25.58 19.66
N GLN A 70 9.84 -24.99 18.76
CA GLN A 70 11.16 -25.53 18.41
C GLN A 70 12.13 -25.63 19.59
N ARG A 71 12.07 -24.70 20.55
CA ARG A 71 12.87 -24.79 21.77
C ARG A 71 12.43 -25.93 22.68
N VAL A 72 11.12 -26.14 22.83
CA VAL A 72 10.57 -27.26 23.61
C VAL A 72 10.94 -28.59 22.96
N ASP A 73 10.77 -28.73 21.64
CA ASP A 73 11.11 -29.97 20.91
C ASP A 73 12.60 -30.32 21.06
N ARG A 74 13.48 -29.30 21.05
CA ARG A 74 14.92 -29.50 21.27
C ARG A 74 15.24 -29.89 22.72
N ALA A 75 14.53 -29.34 23.70
CA ALA A 75 14.72 -29.68 25.10
C ALA A 75 14.26 -31.11 25.40
N GLU A 76 13.14 -31.52 24.81
CA GLU A 76 12.59 -32.87 24.95
C GLU A 76 13.55 -33.92 24.37
N ARG A 77 14.05 -33.73 23.14
CA ARG A 77 15.03 -34.65 22.53
C ARG A 77 16.30 -34.83 23.36
N ARG A 78 16.80 -33.77 24.00
CA ARG A 78 17.97 -33.85 24.89
C ARG A 78 17.70 -34.69 26.14
N LEU A 79 16.49 -34.64 26.67
CA LEU A 79 16.10 -35.44 27.83
C LEU A 79 15.96 -36.93 27.46
N THR A 80 15.44 -37.23 26.26
CA THR A 80 15.32 -38.61 25.78
C THR A 80 16.70 -39.23 25.47
N ASP A 81 17.59 -38.48 24.81
CA ASP A 81 18.95 -38.96 24.50
C ASP A 81 19.84 -39.08 25.75
N GLY A 82 19.74 -38.15 26.72
CA GLY A 82 20.49 -38.23 27.98
C GLY A 82 19.97 -39.30 28.95
N GLY A 83 18.76 -39.82 28.72
CA GLY A 83 18.17 -40.90 29.50
C GLY A 83 18.60 -42.30 29.06
N SER A 84 19.06 -42.47 27.82
CA SER A 84 19.49 -43.77 27.29
C SER A 84 20.92 -44.16 27.70
N GLU A 85 21.80 -43.19 28.02
CA GLU A 85 23.18 -43.48 28.46
C GLU A 85 23.31 -43.98 29.92
N ARG A 86 22.22 -43.97 30.71
CA ARG A 86 22.25 -44.38 32.13
C ARG A 86 21.69 -45.78 32.40
N ARG A 87 21.38 -46.55 31.36
CA ARG A 87 20.68 -47.84 31.48
C ARG A 87 21.48 -49.07 31.03
N ASP A 88 22.71 -48.90 30.60
CA ASP A 88 23.67 -49.99 30.33
C ASP A 88 24.75 -50.04 31.42
#